data_AF-A0A2D3WBG2-F1
#
_entry.id   AF-A0A2D3WBG2-F1
#
_cell.length_a   1.000
_cell.length_b   1.000
_cell.length_c   1.000
_cell.angle_alpha   90.00
_cell.angle_beta   90.00
_cell.angle_gamma   90.00
#
_symmetry.space_group_name_H-M   'P 1'
#
loop_
_entity.id
_entity.type
_entity.pdbx_description
1 polymer ?
#
loop_
_entity_poly.entity_id
_entity_poly.type
_entity_poly.pdbx_seq_one_letter_code
_entity_poly.pdbx_strand_id
1 'polypeptide(L)'
;MTCSEHEVYQAIQTVIDPEVGFDIVSLGLIYGVRVEGEDVYVRMTLSTKGCPLHELMQQWTKEAVLKLENVATCTIELVWEPAWNISMANDTVKQALGV
;
A
#
# COMPACT_ATOMS: atom_id res chain seq x y z
N MET A 1 -22.96 6.89 0.82
CA MET A 1 -22.33 5.55 0.79
C MET A 1 -20.85 5.81 0.90
N THR A 2 -20.20 5.28 1.93
CA THR A 2 -18.75 5.45 2.15
C THR A 2 -18.02 4.34 1.40
N CYS A 3 -16.79 4.58 0.94
CA CYS A 3 -15.97 3.51 0.37
C CYS A 3 -15.64 2.46 1.45
N SER A 4 -15.56 1.19 1.07
CA SER A 4 -15.21 0.12 2.00
C SER A 4 -13.70 -0.09 2.05
N GLU A 5 -13.16 -0.52 3.20
CA GLU A 5 -11.73 -0.85 3.34
C GLU A 5 -11.26 -1.84 2.25
N HIS A 6 -12.10 -2.82 1.92
CA HIS A 6 -11.83 -3.78 0.86
C HIS A 6 -11.63 -3.13 -0.52
N GLU A 7 -12.42 -2.11 -0.87
CA GLU A 7 -12.29 -1.39 -2.14
C GLU A 7 -10.98 -0.60 -2.19
N VAL A 8 -10.59 -0.02 -1.06
CA VAL A 8 -9.30 0.66 -0.92
C VAL A 8 -8.15 -0.33 -1.12
N TYR A 9 -8.19 -1.51 -0.49
CA TYR A 9 -7.19 -2.56 -0.71
C TYR A 9 -7.11 -3.00 -2.18
N GLN A 10 -8.26 -3.16 -2.85
CA GLN A 10 -8.31 -3.50 -4.28
C GLN A 10 -7.70 -2.39 -5.15
N ALA A 11 -7.95 -1.13 -4.85
CA ALA A 11 -7.33 -0.01 -5.55
C ALA A 11 -5.80 0.00 -5.35
N ILE A 12 -5.34 -0.19 -4.12
CA ILE A 12 -3.92 -0.20 -3.78
C ILE A 12 -3.19 -1.39 -4.43
N GLN A 13 -3.85 -2.54 -4.58
CA GLN A 13 -3.30 -3.73 -5.26
C GLN A 13 -2.95 -3.47 -6.74
N THR A 14 -3.47 -2.40 -7.36
CA THR A 14 -3.06 -1.99 -8.71
C THR A 14 -1.66 -1.37 -8.76
N VAL A 15 -1.11 -0.99 -7.61
CA VAL A 15 0.22 -0.36 -7.50
C VAL A 15 1.27 -1.46 -7.35
N ILE A 16 2.06 -1.64 -8.41
CA ILE A 16 3.10 -2.65 -8.53
C ILE A 16 4.46 -2.00 -8.29
N ASP A 17 5.26 -2.63 -7.44
CA ASP A 17 6.65 -2.26 -7.25
C ASP A 17 7.48 -2.68 -8.48
N PRO A 18 8.10 -1.75 -9.22
CA PRO A 18 8.86 -2.06 -10.43
C PRO A 18 10.20 -2.77 -10.15
N GLU A 19 10.71 -2.75 -8.91
CA GLU A 19 11.93 -3.47 -8.55
C GLU A 19 11.66 -4.97 -8.35
N VAL A 20 10.54 -5.29 -7.69
CA VAL A 20 10.18 -6.68 -7.34
C VAL A 20 9.18 -7.31 -8.32
N GLY A 21 8.41 -6.49 -9.03
CA GLY A 21 7.35 -6.93 -9.94
C GLY A 21 6.07 -7.41 -9.25
N PHE A 22 5.88 -7.10 -7.96
CA PHE A 22 4.72 -7.50 -7.17
C PHE A 22 3.96 -6.29 -6.63
N ASP A 23 2.67 -6.47 -6.36
CA ASP A 23 1.86 -5.42 -5.75
C ASP A 23 2.23 -5.19 -4.28
N ILE A 24 2.10 -3.93 -3.83
CA ILE A 24 2.52 -3.53 -2.48
C ILE A 24 1.66 -4.14 -1.36
N VAL A 25 0.46 -4.62 -1.70
CA VAL A 25 -0.41 -5.34 -0.75
C VAL A 25 0.15 -6.75 -0.53
N SER A 26 0.45 -7.49 -1.60
CA SER A 26 1.04 -8.83 -1.55
C SER A 26 2.45 -8.84 -0.98
N LEU A 27 3.22 -7.77 -1.21
CA LEU A 27 4.51 -7.56 -0.54
C LEU A 27 4.36 -7.36 0.97
N GLY A 28 3.17 -7.03 1.47
CA GLY A 28 2.95 -6.77 2.89
C GLY A 28 3.48 -5.39 3.33
N LEU A 29 3.57 -4.44 2.41
CA LEU A 29 3.97 -3.05 2.71
C LEU A 29 2.82 -2.22 3.29
N ILE A 30 1.58 -2.67 3.12
CA ILE A 30 0.38 -2.04 3.71
C ILE A 30 0.09 -2.68 5.07
N TYR A 31 0.20 -1.90 6.14
CA TYR A 31 -0.07 -2.36 7.50
C TYR A 31 -1.51 -2.20 7.93
N GLY A 32 -2.22 -1.25 7.32
CA GLY A 32 -3.62 -1.04 7.61
C GLY A 32 -4.22 0.06 6.74
N VAL A 33 -5.51 -0.06 6.51
CA VAL A 33 -6.33 0.99 5.92
C VAL A 33 -7.39 1.35 6.95
N ARG A 34 -7.74 2.62 7.04
CA ARG A 34 -8.84 3.11 7.85
C ARG A 34 -9.67 4.09 7.02
N VAL A 35 -10.97 3.88 6.96
CA VAL A 35 -11.90 4.76 6.25
C VAL A 35 -12.78 5.47 7.27
N GLU A 36 -12.76 6.80 7.27
CA GLU A 36 -13.57 7.65 8.14
C GLU A 36 -14.42 8.57 7.25
N GLY A 37 -15.61 8.10 6.87
CA GLY A 37 -16.48 8.85 5.96
C GLY A 37 -15.92 8.89 4.54
N GLU A 38 -15.47 10.06 4.11
CA GLU A 38 -14.84 10.30 2.79
C GLU A 38 -13.31 10.43 2.88
N ASP A 39 -12.75 10.38 4.10
CA ASP A 39 -11.33 10.46 4.36
C ASP A 39 -10.74 9.05 4.53
N VAL A 40 -9.70 8.75 3.74
CA VAL A 40 -9.00 7.46 3.79
C VAL A 40 -7.60 7.65 4.34
N TYR A 41 -7.25 6.82 5.31
CA TYR A 41 -5.93 6.76 5.92
C TYR A 41 -5.28 5.43 5.58
N VAL A 42 -4.13 5.46 4.92
CA VAL A 42 -3.38 4.26 4.56
C VAL A 42 -2.07 4.26 5.34
N ARG A 43 -1.88 3.28 6.21
CA ARG A 43 -0.63 3.06 6.91
C ARG A 43 0.23 2.10 6.10
N MET A 44 1.40 2.56 5.67
CA MET A 44 2.35 1.76 4.90
C MET A 44 3.77 1.91 5.41
N THR A 45 4.61 0.94 5.07
CA THR A 45 6.04 0.92 5.33
C THR A 45 6.81 0.80 4.03
N LEU A 46 8.12 1.00 4.09
CA LEU A 46 9.02 0.86 2.95
C LEU A 46 10.23 0.02 3.36
N SER A 47 10.77 -0.73 2.41
CA SER A 47 11.90 -1.63 2.62
C SER A 47 13.20 -0.86 2.90
N THR A 48 13.38 0.35 2.35
CA THR A 48 14.58 1.17 2.54
C THR A 48 14.28 2.67 2.59
N LYS A 49 15.11 3.44 3.31
CA LYS A 49 15.00 4.90 3.40
C LYS A 49 15.70 5.57 2.20
N GLY A 50 15.01 6.51 1.55
CA GLY A 50 15.66 7.51 0.69
C GLY A 50 15.78 7.21 -0.80
N CYS A 51 15.00 6.26 -1.35
CA CYS A 51 14.92 6.07 -2.80
C CYS A 51 13.79 6.91 -3.41
N PRO A 52 13.99 7.66 -4.52
CA PRO A 52 12.95 8.50 -5.15
C PRO A 52 11.73 7.69 -5.61
N LEU A 53 11.92 6.39 -5.88
CA LEU A 53 10.83 5.48 -6.20
C LEU A 53 9.78 5.41 -5.10
N HIS A 54 10.17 5.51 -3.83
CA HIS A 54 9.24 5.42 -2.72
C HIS A 54 8.25 6.58 -2.64
N GLU A 55 8.68 7.79 -3.03
CA GLU A 55 7.78 8.94 -3.12
C GLU A 55 6.75 8.72 -4.23
N LEU A 56 7.20 8.17 -5.37
CA LEU A 56 6.31 7.78 -6.46
C LEU A 56 5.33 6.68 -6.03
N MET A 57 5.77 5.67 -5.28
CA MET A 57 4.90 4.62 -4.77
C MET A 57 3.81 5.15 -3.84
N GLN A 58 4.17 6.07 -2.93
CA GLN A 58 3.21 6.75 -2.06
C GLN A 58 2.22 7.58 -2.90
N GLN A 59 2.72 8.27 -3.92
CA GLN A 59 1.87 9.05 -4.82
C GLN A 59 0.90 8.15 -5.59
N TRP A 60 1.38 7.07 -6.20
CA TRP A 60 0.55 6.11 -6.93
C TRP A 60 -0.49 5.45 -6.04
N THR A 61 -0.11 5.10 -4.80
CA THR A 61 -1.05 4.59 -3.78
C THR A 61 -2.15 5.61 -3.50
N LYS A 62 -1.76 6.86 -3.25
CA LYS A 62 -2.71 7.95 -3.00
C LYS A 62 -3.63 8.18 -4.20
N GLU A 63 -3.08 8.23 -5.41
CA GLU A 63 -3.85 8.40 -6.65
C GLU A 63 -4.81 7.23 -6.91
N ALA A 64 -4.39 5.99 -6.65
CA ALA A 64 -5.25 4.81 -6.80
C ALA A 64 -6.47 4.89 -5.87
N VAL A 65 -6.26 5.30 -4.61
CA VAL A 65 -7.34 5.47 -3.63
C VAL A 65 -8.25 6.65 -3.98
N LEU A 66 -7.68 7.78 -4.43
CA LEU A 66 -8.46 8.96 -4.86
C LEU A 66 -9.30 8.72 -6.12
N LYS A 67 -9.03 7.67 -6.89
CA LYS A 67 -9.88 7.27 -8.04
C LYS A 67 -11.17 6.57 -7.61
N LEU A 68 -11.28 6.12 -6.36
CA LEU A 68 -12.49 5.49 -5.86
C LEU A 68 -13.61 6.52 -5.72
N GLU A 69 -14.82 6.08 -6.07
CA GLU A 69 -16.02 6.87 -5.86
C GLU A 69 -16.26 7.01 -4.35
N ASN A 70 -16.58 8.22 -3.88
CA ASN A 70 -16.78 8.54 -2.45
C ASN A 70 -15.50 8.62 -1.59
N VAL A 71 -14.35 8.93 -2.20
CA VAL A 71 -13.13 9.35 -1.49
C VAL A 71 -12.84 10.82 -1.79
N ALA A 72 -12.83 11.66 -0.76
CA ALA A 72 -12.49 13.08 -0.88
C ALA A 72 -10.99 13.32 -0.63
N THR A 73 -10.43 12.65 0.38
CA THR A 73 -9.02 12.77 0.71
C THR A 73 -8.38 11.42 1.01
N CYS A 74 -7.09 11.32 0.69
CA CYS A 74 -6.28 10.17 1.04
C CYS A 74 -4.98 10.65 1.70
N THR A 75 -4.76 10.18 2.93
CA THR A 75 -3.59 10.47 3.76
C THR A 75 -2.76 9.20 3.89
N ILE A 76 -1.52 9.26 3.41
CA ILE A 76 -0.56 8.18 3.56
C ILE A 76 0.24 8.42 4.84
N GLU A 77 0.16 7.48 5.77
CA GLU A 77 0.96 7.46 6.99
C GLU A 77 2.12 6.47 6.80
N LEU A 78 3.30 7.03 6.53
CA LEU A 78 4.52 6.25 6.39
C LEU A 78 5.10 5.91 7.76
N VAL A 79 5.09 4.64 8.11
CA VAL A 79 5.70 4.11 9.33
C VAL A 79 6.95 3.30 9.01
N TRP A 80 7.94 3.37 9.90
CA TRP A 80 9.18 2.60 9.79
C TRP A 80 9.25 1.46 10.81
N GLU A 81 8.30 1.43 11.74
CA GLU A 81 8.22 0.46 12.83
C GLU A 81 6.81 -0.14 12.85
N PRO A 82 6.68 -1.49 12.85
CA PRO A 82 7.76 -2.47 12.70
C PRO A 82 8.49 -2.33 11.35
N ALA A 83 9.76 -2.73 11.30
CA ALA A 83 10.51 -2.76 10.04
C ALA A 83 9.96 -3.91 9.18
N TRP A 84 9.79 -3.66 7.87
CA TRP A 84 9.31 -4.68 6.95
C TRP A 84 10.29 -5.85 6.85
N ASN A 85 9.77 -7.07 6.81
CA ASN A 85 10.55 -8.26 6.50
C ASN A 85 9.73 -9.21 5.62
N ILE A 86 10.43 -10.05 4.84
CA ILE A 86 9.81 -10.96 3.87
C ILE A 86 8.75 -11.91 4.47
N SER A 87 8.80 -12.19 5.78
CA SER A 87 7.76 -12.99 6.44
C SER A 87 6.39 -12.31 6.47
N MET A 88 6.33 -10.98 6.30
CA MET A 88 5.09 -10.20 6.19
C MET A 88 4.44 -10.31 4.80
N ALA A 89 5.22 -10.69 3.78
CA ALA A 89 4.70 -10.87 2.44
C ALA A 89 3.80 -12.12 2.35
N ASN A 90 2.93 -12.15 1.34
CA ASN A 90 2.06 -13.29 1.08
C ASN A 90 2.87 -14.52 0.62
N ASP A 91 2.31 -15.72 0.77
CA ASP A 91 2.98 -16.99 0.41
C ASP A 91 3.43 -17.01 -1.06
N THR A 92 2.66 -16.42 -1.97
CA THR A 92 3.02 -16.30 -3.39
C THR A 92 4.30 -15.49 -3.60
N VAL A 93 4.45 -14.38 -2.88
CA VAL A 93 5.64 -13.51 -2.98
C VAL A 93 6.86 -14.20 -2.36
N LYS A 94 6.68 -14.86 -1.20
CA LYS A 94 7.73 -15.66 -0.56
C LYS A 94 8.27 -16.74 -1.49
N GLN A 95 7.37 -17.51 -2.10
CA GLN A 95 7.72 -18.54 -3.08
C GLN A 95 8.46 -17.96 -4.29
N ALA A 96 7.99 -16.82 -4.83
CA ALA A 96 8.61 -16.19 -5.99
C ALA A 96 10.03 -15.65 -5.69
N LEU A 97 10.26 -15.16 -4.47
CA LEU A 97 11.56 -14.68 -4.01
C LEU A 97 12.47 -15.81 -3.48
N GLY A 98 11.98 -17.06 -3.47
CA GLY A 98 12.75 -18.24 -3.11
C GLY A 98 13.01 -18.41 -1.62
N VAL A 99 12.10 -17.91 -0.77
CA VAL A 99 12.19 -17.96 0.70
C VAL A 99 11.07 -18.81 1.30
#